data_AF-A0A9J6GSM2-F1
#
_entry.id   AF-A0A9J6GSM2-F1
#
_cell.length_a   1.000
_cell.length_b   1.000
_cell.length_c   1.000
_cell.angle_alpha   90.00
_cell.angle_beta   90.00
_cell.angle_gamma   90.00
#
_symmetry.space_group_name_H-M   'P 1'
#
loop_
_entity.id
_entity.type
_entity.pdbx_description
1 polymer ?
#
loop_
_entity_poly.entity_id
_entity_poly.type
_entity_poly.pdbx_seq_one_letter_code
_entity_poly.pdbx_strand_id
1 'polypeptide(L)' 'MKNLPPRLNQVPGIRHALGADDIPMWPNQGTRADIEGGFQRATEIVQTFARSRGLECAPDKS' A
#
# COMPACT_ATOMS: atom_id res chain seq x y z
N MET A 1 1.39 -7.61 11.55
CA MET A 1 1.63 -7.30 10.11
C MET A 1 1.98 -8.49 9.20
N LYS A 2 2.16 -9.74 9.69
CA LYS A 2 2.68 -10.87 8.89
C LYS A 2 1.97 -11.17 7.54
N ASN A 3 0.69 -10.82 7.38
CA ASN A 3 -0.09 -11.14 6.18
C ASN A 3 -0.21 -9.98 5.17
N LEU A 4 0.38 -8.81 5.46
CA LEU A 4 0.35 -7.65 4.59
C LEU A 4 1.41 -7.71 3.45
N PRO A 5 2.68 -8.09 3.71
CA PRO A 5 3.69 -8.17 2.66
C PRO A 5 3.32 -9.06 1.46
N PRO A 6 2.77 -10.27 1.67
CA PRO A 6 2.38 -11.12 0.54
C PRO A 6 1.30 -10.51 -0.34
N ARG A 7 0.44 -9.64 0.20
CA ARG A 7 -0.60 -8.92 -0.56
C ARG A 7 0.02 -7.77 -1.35
N LEU A 8 0.88 -6.97 -0.73
CA LEU A 8 1.57 -5.86 -1.41
C LEU A 8 2.52 -6.34 -2.52
N ASN A 9 3.12 -7.53 -2.37
CA ASN A 9 3.95 -8.14 -3.41
C ASN A 9 3.18 -8.47 -4.71
N GLN A 10 1.84 -8.44 -4.68
CA GLN A 10 1.01 -8.66 -5.87
C GLN A 10 0.84 -7.39 -6.71
N VAL A 11 1.29 -6.22 -6.22
CA VAL A 11 1.23 -4.95 -6.95
C VAL A 11 2.48 -4.81 -7.82
N PRO A 12 2.38 -4.99 -9.16
CA PRO A 12 3.54 -4.93 -10.04
C PRO A 12 4.11 -3.51 -10.07
N GLY A 13 5.44 -3.40 -10.09
CA GLY A 13 6.12 -2.12 -10.20
C GLY A 13 6.18 -1.30 -8.91
N ILE A 14 5.58 -1.77 -7.81
CA ILE A 14 5.63 -1.14 -6.49
C ILE A 14 6.44 -2.01 -5.53
N ARG A 15 7.38 -1.37 -4.84
CA ARG A 15 8.16 -1.94 -3.74
C ARG A 15 7.69 -1.32 -2.43
N HIS A 16 7.88 -2.04 -1.33
CA HIS A 16 7.51 -1.59 0.01
C HIS A 16 8.52 -2.07 1.05
N ALA A 17 8.53 -1.40 2.20
CA ALA A 17 9.10 -1.92 3.43
C ALA A 17 8.07 -1.78 4.57
N LEU A 18 8.22 -2.56 5.63
CA LEU A 18 7.42 -2.43 6.84
C LEU A 18 8.25 -1.78 7.94
N GLY A 19 7.91 -0.54 8.27
CA GLY A 19 8.36 0.13 9.49
C GLY A 19 7.53 -0.27 10.70
N ALA A 20 7.85 0.32 11.85
CA ALA A 20 7.05 0.15 13.07
C ALA A 20 5.68 0.85 12.94
N ASP A 21 5.69 2.07 12.37
CA ASP A 21 4.52 2.96 12.29
C ASP A 21 4.10 3.27 10.85
N ASP A 22 4.99 3.07 9.89
CA ASP A 22 4.81 3.44 8.50
C ASP A 22 5.11 2.30 7.52
N ILE A 23 4.59 2.43 6.30
CA ILE A 23 4.79 1.50 5.20
C ILE A 23 5.29 2.33 4.01
N PRO A 24 6.59 2.65 3.94
CA PRO A 24 7.13 3.36 2.79
C PRO A 24 6.97 2.51 1.52
N MET A 25 6.51 3.14 0.45
CA MET A 25 6.27 2.53 -0.86
C MET A 25 6.92 3.37 -1.95
N TRP A 26 7.48 2.72 -2.97
CA TRP A 26 8.13 3.41 -4.09
C TRP A 26 7.99 2.60 -5.39
N PRO A 27 7.93 3.27 -6.55
CA PRO A 27 7.96 2.58 -7.82
C PRO A 27 9.37 2.07 -8.13
N ASN A 28 9.48 0.95 -8.84
CA ASN A 28 10.76 0.50 -9.39
C ASN A 28 10.76 0.35 -10.91
N GLN A 29 9.60 0.47 -11.56
CA GLN A 29 9.41 0.43 -13.01
C GLN A 29 8.01 0.94 -13.37
N GLY A 30 7.76 1.16 -14.66
CA GLY A 30 6.46 1.54 -15.20
C GLY A 30 6.39 3.00 -15.65
N THR A 31 5.34 3.31 -16.40
CA THR A 31 4.99 4.68 -16.79
C THR A 31 4.36 5.43 -15.63
N ARG A 32 4.18 6.74 -15.77
CA ARG A 32 3.47 7.56 -14.77
C ARG A 32 2.07 6.99 -14.44
N ALA A 33 1.33 6.55 -15.45
CA ALA A 33 0.01 5.95 -15.26
C ALA A 33 0.09 4.60 -14.51
N ASP A 34 1.09 3.77 -14.82
CA ASP A 34 1.32 2.51 -14.10
C ASP A 34 1.65 2.75 -12.63
N ILE A 35 2.47 3.77 -12.36
CA ILE A 35 2.88 4.16 -11.00
C ILE A 35 1.67 4.63 -10.21
N GLU A 36 0.85 5.52 -10.76
CA GLU A 36 -0.35 6.03 -10.11
C GLU A 36 -1.34 4.90 -9.79
N GLY A 37 -1.64 4.05 -10.78
CA GLY A 37 -2.51 2.89 -10.57
C GLY A 37 -1.89 1.85 -9.62
N GLY A 38 -0.57 1.74 -9.56
CA GLY A 38 0.16 0.90 -8.61
C GLY A 38 -0.01 1.40 -7.18
N PHE A 39 0.23 2.69 -6.93
CA PHE A 39 0.06 3.29 -5.60
C PHE A 39 -1.39 3.24 -5.11
N GLN A 40 -2.35 3.47 -6.00
CA GLN A 40 -3.77 3.35 -5.66
C GLN A 40 -4.10 1.94 -5.16
N ARG A 41 -3.72 0.90 -5.92
CA ARG A 41 -3.92 -0.51 -5.54
C ARG A 41 -3.21 -0.87 -4.23
N ALA A 42 -1.97 -0.42 -4.05
CA ALA A 42 -1.21 -0.68 -2.82
C ALA A 42 -1.91 -0.04 -1.61
N THR A 43 -2.40 1.20 -1.76
CA THR A 43 -3.15 1.91 -0.72
C THR A 43 -4.43 1.19 -0.36
N GLU A 44 -5.22 0.75 -1.35
CA GLU A 44 -6.45 -0.02 -1.13
C GLU A 44 -6.20 -1.33 -0.36
N ILE A 45 -5.10 -2.03 -0.67
CA ILE A 45 -4.68 -3.23 0.06
C ILE A 45 -4.38 -2.91 1.53
N VAL A 46 -3.64 -1.83 1.80
CA VAL A 46 -3.32 -1.40 3.17
C VAL A 46 -4.59 -1.01 3.92
N GLN A 47 -5.46 -0.19 3.32
CA GLN A 47 -6.71 0.23 3.92
C GLN A 47 -7.62 -0.96 4.25
N THR A 48 -7.78 -1.88 3.29
CA THR A 48 -8.60 -3.09 3.48
C THR A 48 -8.00 -3.98 4.57
N PHE A 49 -6.68 -4.12 4.62
CA PHE A 49 -6.00 -4.86 5.68
C PHE A 49 -6.19 -4.21 7.05
N ALA A 50 -6.05 -2.88 7.15
CA ALA A 50 -6.27 -2.13 8.38
C ALA A 50 -7.72 -2.28 8.88
N ARG A 51 -8.71 -2.09 7.99
CA ARG A 51 -10.14 -2.29 8.30
C ARG A 51 -10.42 -3.71 8.82
N SER A 52 -9.81 -4.73 8.23
CA SER A 52 -9.94 -6.12 8.70
C SER A 52 -9.38 -6.37 10.11
N ARG A 53 -8.62 -5.42 10.66
CA ARG A 53 -8.05 -5.45 12.02
C ARG A 53 -8.71 -4.43 12.96
N GLY A 54 -9.85 -3.86 12.56
CA GLY A 54 -10.56 -2.85 13.36
C GLY A 54 -9.87 -1.49 13.39
N LEU A 55 -8.91 -1.26 12.49
CA LEU A 55 -8.26 0.04 12.31
C LEU A 55 -8.93 0.77 11.14
N GLU A 56 -9.10 2.07 11.28
CA GLU A 56 -9.60 2.93 10.22
C GLU A 56 -8.54 3.98 9.86
N CYS A 57 -8.43 4.31 8.57
CA CYS A 57 -7.60 5.42 8.17
C CYS A 57 -8.23 6.72 8.67
N ALA A 58 -7.40 7.63 9.18
CA ALA A 58 -7.86 8.97 9.51
C ALA A 58 -8.56 9.59 8.28
N PRO A 59 -9.63 10.38 8.48
CA PRO A 59 -10.30 11.05 7.38
C PRO A 59 -9.30 11.87 6.57
N ASP A 60 -9.45 11.89 5.25
CA ASP A 60 -8.59 12.65 4.36
C ASP A 60 -8.46 14.09 4.86
N LYS A 61 -7.22 14.57 4.96
CA LYS A 61 -6.97 16.00 5.16
C LYS A 61 -7.44 16.71 3.90
N SER A 62 -8.48 17.53 4.04
CA SER A 62 -8.98 18.45 3.00
C SER A 62 -7.90 19.41 2.52
#